data_AF-A0AAU1H6I8-F1
#
_entry.id   AF-A0AAU1H6I8-F1
#
_cell.length_a   1.000
_cell.length_b   1.000
_cell.length_c   1.000
_cell.angle_alpha   90.00
_cell.angle_beta   90.00
_cell.angle_gamma   90.00
#
_symmetry.space_group_name_H-M   'P 1'
#
loop_
_entity.id
_entity.type
_entity.pdbx_description
1 polymer ?
#
loop_
_entity_poly.entity_id
_entity_poly.type
_entity_poly.pdbx_seq_one_letter_code
_entity_poly.pdbx_strand_id
1 'polypeptide(L)'
;MPKKRKKNRTASRQRSTVQTAPGRQAVSQPAGWEAPDWDELPDEDDDPRIALANRYPTPADGAKAVRAGESVEWTGDIEGARMRHRVVLADNGEAVVEQAVFLDGALEQMVLCAAHQAGERGRNQLETGVLSALDALHTVIRPILETDIRTVRPGYTAPVLESFYESPETDGPGTPVFGWRTFHGVGPDTTWADTFDAATWNSSTMMSGYTGDSDGVPELQPSQLTRLLGDHGVPVVRCGSCGCPITDRHPRWRGVWVSPGSDGGPLCEAPTRQRADPQYGWLTDADFGHPHHPVPTSG
;
A
#
# COMPACT_ATOMS: atom_id res chain seq x y z
N MET A 1 -10.20 -9.16 58.07
CA MET A 1 -8.95 -8.37 58.30
C MET A 1 -8.29 -8.88 59.56
N PRO A 2 -6.95 -8.87 59.74
CA PRO A 2 -5.93 -8.16 58.94
C PRO A 2 -4.72 -9.02 58.48
N LYS A 3 -4.20 -8.84 57.25
CA LYS A 3 -3.10 -7.96 56.78
C LYS A 3 -1.68 -8.53 56.91
N LYS A 4 -0.98 -8.60 55.76
CA LYS A 4 0.37 -8.07 55.44
C LYS A 4 0.64 -8.39 53.96
N ARG A 5 1.22 -7.55 53.09
CA ARG A 5 1.57 -6.13 53.07
C ARG A 5 1.99 -5.79 51.61
N LYS A 6 1.60 -4.60 51.13
CA LYS A 6 1.95 -3.94 49.84
C LYS A 6 3.46 -3.74 49.60
N LYS A 7 3.85 -3.68 48.32
CA LYS A 7 4.69 -2.63 47.67
C LYS A 7 4.54 -2.79 46.14
N ASN A 8 3.68 -2.03 45.45
CA ASN A 8 3.86 -0.68 44.89
C ASN A 8 5.23 -0.42 44.23
N ARG A 9 5.23 -0.21 42.91
CA ARG A 9 5.79 1.03 42.35
C ARG A 9 5.20 1.39 40.98
N THR A 10 4.47 2.50 41.00
CA THR A 10 4.03 3.38 39.92
C THR A 10 5.20 4.16 39.30
N ALA A 11 5.10 4.44 38.00
CA ALA A 11 5.62 5.62 37.31
C ALA A 11 4.87 5.71 35.96
N SER A 12 3.74 6.41 35.84
CA SER A 12 3.57 7.87 35.70
C SER A 12 4.66 8.52 34.83
N ARG A 13 4.36 8.70 33.53
CA ARG A 13 4.89 9.82 32.75
C ARG A 13 3.73 10.69 32.28
N GLN A 14 3.79 11.91 32.76
CA GLN A 14 2.85 13.01 32.62
C GLN A 14 2.41 13.26 31.17
N ARG A 15 1.09 13.26 30.93
CA ARG A 15 0.50 14.06 29.85
C ARG A 15 0.53 15.51 30.31
N SER A 16 1.35 16.32 29.65
CA SER A 16 1.36 17.77 29.79
C SER A 16 0.02 18.34 29.34
N THR A 17 -0.71 18.91 30.30
CA THR A 17 -1.90 19.73 30.08
C THR A 17 -1.52 21.00 29.34
N VAL A 18 -1.93 21.12 28.09
CA VAL A 18 -2.09 22.43 27.43
C VAL A 18 -3.53 22.86 27.64
N GLN A 19 -3.69 24.00 28.31
CA GLN A 19 -4.95 24.66 28.59
C GLN A 19 -5.61 25.09 27.26
N THR A 20 -6.86 24.71 27.04
CA THR A 20 -7.75 25.34 26.05
C THR A 20 -8.94 25.99 26.75
N ALA A 21 -9.25 27.19 26.28
CA ALA A 21 -10.15 28.19 26.84
C ALA A 21 -11.61 27.73 27.04
N PRO A 22 -12.38 28.40 27.94
CA PRO A 22 -13.76 28.05 28.19
C PRO A 22 -14.67 28.59 27.08
N GLY A 23 -15.52 27.73 26.52
CA GLY A 23 -16.68 28.15 25.74
C GLY A 23 -16.90 27.39 24.44
N ARG A 24 -17.39 26.15 24.52
CA ARG A 24 -18.34 25.61 23.55
C ARG A 24 -19.39 24.78 24.29
N GLN A 25 -20.65 25.15 24.08
CA GLN A 25 -21.82 24.50 24.63
C GLN A 25 -21.83 23.02 24.26
N ALA A 26 -22.17 22.18 25.24
CA ALA A 26 -22.49 20.78 25.02
C ALA A 26 -23.71 20.68 24.11
N VAL A 27 -23.50 20.14 22.90
CA VAL A 27 -24.61 19.70 22.05
C VAL A 27 -25.05 18.35 22.59
N SER A 28 -26.24 18.31 23.18
CA SER A 28 -26.90 17.08 23.62
C SER A 28 -27.08 16.15 22.43
N GLN A 29 -26.36 15.03 22.41
CA GLN A 29 -26.60 13.95 21.44
C GLN A 29 -27.96 13.28 21.76
N PRO A 30 -28.75 12.91 20.74
CA PRO A 30 -29.97 12.15 20.96
C PRO A 30 -29.63 10.77 21.55
N ALA A 31 -30.40 10.36 22.56
CA ALA A 31 -30.31 9.02 23.13
C ALA A 31 -30.61 7.98 22.05
N GLY A 32 -29.64 7.11 21.75
CA GLY A 32 -29.77 6.02 20.77
C GLY A 32 -28.76 6.03 19.63
N TRP A 33 -27.84 7.01 19.57
CA TRP A 33 -26.66 6.93 18.70
C TRP A 33 -25.49 6.34 19.49
N GLU A 34 -25.29 5.03 19.37
CA GLU A 34 -23.98 4.45 19.66
C GLU A 34 -23.04 4.96 18.56
N ALA A 35 -22.05 5.78 18.96
CA ALA A 35 -20.94 6.05 18.07
C ALA A 35 -20.35 4.68 17.68
N PRO A 36 -20.06 4.41 16.40
CA PRO A 36 -19.31 3.23 16.04
C PRO A 36 -18.06 3.21 16.92
N ASP A 37 -17.86 2.12 17.65
CA ASP A 37 -16.63 1.90 18.39
C ASP A 37 -15.54 1.65 17.36
N TRP A 38 -14.94 2.75 16.88
CA TRP A 38 -13.81 2.70 15.95
C TRP A 38 -12.54 2.11 16.61
N ASP A 39 -12.60 1.76 17.90
CA ASP A 39 -11.52 1.09 18.62
C ASP A 39 -11.67 -0.45 18.64
N GLU A 40 -12.72 -1.03 18.03
CA GLU A 40 -12.83 -2.48 17.73
C GLU A 40 -12.74 -2.76 16.22
N LEU A 41 -11.61 -2.39 15.62
CA LEU A 41 -11.12 -3.14 14.46
C LEU A 41 -10.55 -4.46 15.01
N PRO A 42 -10.78 -5.62 14.36
CA PRO A 42 -10.37 -6.90 14.93
C PRO A 42 -8.84 -6.93 15.14
N ASP A 43 -8.43 -7.05 16.39
CA ASP A 43 -7.07 -7.43 16.82
C ASP A 43 -6.80 -8.91 16.45
N GLU A 44 -6.84 -9.27 15.15
CA GLU A 44 -6.61 -10.67 14.73
C GLU A 44 -5.57 -10.78 13.59
N ASP A 45 -4.32 -10.96 14.07
CA ASP A 45 -3.13 -11.56 13.45
C ASP A 45 -2.36 -10.78 12.35
N ASP A 46 -1.64 -9.72 12.75
CA ASP A 46 -0.62 -8.99 11.95
C ASP A 46 0.49 -9.89 11.38
N ASP A 47 0.71 -11.06 11.99
CA ASP A 47 1.70 -12.01 11.53
C ASP A 47 1.04 -13.15 10.74
N PRO A 48 1.18 -13.18 9.40
CA PRO A 48 0.66 -14.27 8.57
C PRO A 48 1.13 -15.66 9.00
N ARG A 49 2.32 -15.77 9.62
CA ARG A 49 2.83 -17.05 10.15
C ARG A 49 1.93 -17.57 11.26
N ILE A 50 1.48 -16.69 12.14
CA ILE A 50 0.63 -17.03 13.28
C ILE A 50 -0.79 -17.30 12.78
N ALA A 51 -1.32 -16.41 11.94
CA ALA A 51 -2.66 -16.55 11.37
C ALA A 51 -2.85 -17.89 10.65
N LEU A 52 -1.90 -18.26 9.79
CA LEU A 52 -1.95 -19.51 9.04
C LEU A 52 -1.68 -20.72 9.94
N ALA A 53 -0.71 -20.66 10.86
CA ALA A 53 -0.42 -21.75 11.79
C ALA A 53 -1.58 -22.08 12.74
N ASN A 54 -2.36 -21.07 13.16
CA ASN A 54 -3.52 -21.23 14.02
C ASN A 54 -4.62 -22.10 13.36
N ARG A 55 -4.74 -22.03 12.04
CA ARG A 55 -5.76 -22.75 11.26
C ARG A 55 -5.23 -24.04 10.63
N TYR A 56 -3.99 -23.98 10.13
CA TYR A 56 -3.30 -25.05 9.44
C TYR A 56 -1.91 -25.20 10.07
N PRO A 57 -1.66 -26.16 10.97
CA PRO A 57 -0.41 -26.24 11.72
C PRO A 57 0.85 -26.26 10.85
N THR A 58 0.76 -26.80 9.64
CA THR A 58 1.84 -26.79 8.65
C THR A 58 1.34 -26.37 7.25
N PRO A 59 2.24 -25.89 6.36
CA PRO A 59 1.96 -25.75 4.94
C PRO A 59 1.44 -27.04 4.28
N ALA A 60 1.87 -28.22 4.76
CA ALA A 60 1.38 -29.50 4.27
C ALA A 60 -0.11 -29.73 4.61
N ASP A 61 -0.55 -29.30 5.80
CA ASP A 61 -1.97 -29.29 6.17
C ASP A 61 -2.78 -28.33 5.29
N GLY A 62 -2.22 -27.15 5.01
CA GLY A 62 -2.80 -26.20 4.05
C GLY A 62 -2.93 -26.81 2.65
N ALA A 63 -1.90 -27.50 2.17
CA ALA A 63 -1.92 -28.20 0.89
C ALA A 63 -2.97 -29.32 0.83
N LYS A 64 -3.22 -30.01 1.96
CA LYS A 64 -4.29 -31.00 2.05
C LYS A 64 -5.67 -30.33 1.96
N ALA A 65 -5.86 -29.20 2.63
CA ALA A 65 -7.10 -28.43 2.58
C ALA A 65 -7.38 -27.89 1.17
N VAL A 66 -6.37 -27.33 0.49
CA VAL A 66 -6.52 -26.87 -0.90
C VAL A 66 -6.91 -28.01 -1.84
N ARG A 67 -6.30 -29.20 -1.70
CA ARG A 67 -6.70 -30.39 -2.49
C ARG A 67 -8.12 -30.87 -2.17
N ALA A 68 -8.66 -30.54 -1.01
CA ALA A 68 -10.04 -30.80 -0.64
C ALA A 68 -11.03 -29.72 -1.14
N GLY A 69 -10.53 -28.68 -1.81
CA GLY A 69 -11.34 -27.58 -2.36
C GLY A 69 -11.50 -26.39 -1.42
N GLU A 70 -10.75 -26.32 -0.32
CA GLU A 70 -10.73 -25.15 0.56
C GLU A 70 -9.77 -24.07 0.03
N SER A 71 -10.06 -22.81 0.33
CA SER A 71 -9.08 -21.73 0.13
C SER A 71 -8.24 -21.57 1.40
N VAL A 72 -6.92 -21.57 1.24
CA VAL A 72 -5.95 -21.32 2.32
C VAL A 72 -5.18 -20.07 1.98
N GLU A 73 -5.63 -18.95 2.53
CA GLU A 73 -5.13 -17.62 2.21
C GLU A 73 -5.16 -16.72 3.45
N TRP A 74 -4.12 -15.90 3.55
CA TRP A 74 -4.07 -14.70 4.38
C TRP A 74 -3.80 -13.51 3.46
N THR A 75 -4.49 -12.40 3.72
CA THR A 75 -4.26 -11.12 3.09
C THR A 75 -4.25 -10.06 4.19
N GLY A 76 -3.25 -9.19 4.20
CA GLY A 76 -3.10 -8.16 5.23
C GLY A 76 -2.22 -7.00 4.76
N ASP A 77 -2.07 -5.99 5.61
CA ASP A 77 -1.22 -4.82 5.38
C ASP A 77 0.05 -4.97 6.22
N ILE A 78 1.21 -4.85 5.58
CA ILE A 78 2.50 -4.89 6.26
C ILE A 78 3.28 -3.63 5.87
N GLU A 79 3.40 -2.73 6.84
CA GLU A 79 4.20 -1.51 6.71
C GLU A 79 3.82 -0.67 5.47
N GLY A 80 2.52 -0.65 5.15
CA GLY A 80 1.90 0.21 4.15
C GLY A 80 1.39 -0.52 2.92
N ALA A 81 2.12 -1.53 2.41
CA ALA A 81 1.67 -2.25 1.23
C ALA A 81 0.90 -3.53 1.58
N ARG A 82 -0.17 -3.80 0.83
CA ARG A 82 -0.95 -5.03 0.97
C ARG A 82 -0.10 -6.23 0.53
N MET A 83 -0.20 -7.30 1.31
CA MET A 83 0.46 -8.58 1.06
C MET A 83 -0.55 -9.72 1.09
N ARG A 84 -0.20 -10.82 0.40
CA ARG A 84 -0.95 -12.07 0.44
C ARG A 84 -0.02 -13.26 0.61
N HIS A 85 -0.42 -14.21 1.44
CA HIS A 85 0.18 -15.52 1.58
C HIS A 85 -0.88 -16.59 1.38
N ARG A 86 -0.72 -17.44 0.38
CA ARG A 86 -1.71 -18.49 0.10
C ARG A 86 -1.07 -19.78 -0.38
N VAL A 87 -1.75 -20.90 -0.13
CA VAL A 87 -1.37 -22.18 -0.72
C VAL A 87 -2.07 -22.31 -2.07
N VAL A 88 -1.31 -22.62 -3.11
CA VAL A 88 -1.84 -22.87 -4.46
C VAL A 88 -1.32 -24.20 -5.00
N LEU A 89 -2.05 -24.78 -5.95
CA LEU A 89 -1.61 -25.94 -6.70
C LEU A 89 -1.04 -25.46 -8.04
N ALA A 90 0.21 -25.83 -8.31
CA ALA A 90 0.81 -25.68 -9.62
C ALA A 90 0.14 -26.62 -10.65
N ASP A 91 0.36 -26.40 -11.94
CA ASP A 91 -0.23 -27.18 -13.04
C ASP A 91 0.08 -28.69 -12.93
N ASN A 92 1.20 -29.05 -12.32
CA ASN A 92 1.61 -30.43 -12.06
C ASN A 92 0.97 -31.06 -10.81
N GLY A 93 0.12 -30.32 -10.08
CA GLY A 93 -0.55 -30.75 -8.85
C GLY A 93 0.31 -30.63 -7.57
N GLU A 94 1.53 -30.12 -7.68
CA GLU A 94 2.37 -29.81 -6.53
C GLU A 94 1.83 -28.59 -5.80
N ALA A 95 1.86 -28.64 -4.47
CA ALA A 95 1.45 -27.51 -3.67
C ALA A 95 2.65 -26.59 -3.43
N VAL A 96 2.42 -25.30 -3.60
CA VAL A 96 3.38 -24.23 -3.29
C VAL A 96 2.69 -23.17 -2.46
N VAL A 97 3.47 -22.44 -1.67
CA VAL A 97 3.00 -21.23 -1.00
C VAL A 97 3.41 -20.01 -1.83
N GLU A 98 2.43 -19.25 -2.29
CA GLU A 98 2.63 -17.93 -2.89
C GLU A 98 2.80 -16.91 -1.78
N GLN A 99 3.86 -16.11 -1.87
CA GLN A 99 4.00 -14.84 -1.15
C GLN A 99 3.94 -13.71 -2.18
N ALA A 100 2.94 -12.85 -2.07
CA ALA A 100 2.71 -11.75 -2.98
C ALA A 100 2.69 -10.40 -2.25
N VAL A 101 3.23 -9.37 -2.91
CA VAL A 101 3.18 -7.96 -2.50
C VAL A 101 2.52 -7.17 -3.62
N PHE A 102 1.52 -6.38 -3.28
CA PHE A 102 0.80 -5.55 -4.24
C PHE A 102 1.42 -4.16 -4.34
N LEU A 103 1.19 -3.48 -5.47
CA LEU A 103 1.57 -2.08 -5.61
C LEU A 103 0.88 -1.23 -4.55
N ASP A 104 1.61 -0.27 -4.02
CA ASP A 104 1.12 0.74 -3.08
C ASP A 104 1.79 2.11 -3.38
N GLY A 105 1.35 3.15 -2.67
CA GLY A 105 1.99 4.46 -2.65
C GLY A 105 1.97 5.15 -4.01
N ALA A 106 3.08 5.81 -4.35
CA ALA A 106 3.17 6.60 -5.58
C ALA A 106 3.03 5.75 -6.85
N LEU A 107 3.54 4.52 -6.84
CA LEU A 107 3.52 3.63 -7.99
C LEU A 107 2.09 3.13 -8.28
N GLU A 108 1.34 2.73 -7.24
CA GLU A 108 -0.07 2.37 -7.38
C GLU A 108 -0.90 3.53 -7.94
N GLN A 109 -0.74 4.74 -7.38
CA GLN A 109 -1.43 5.94 -7.86
C GLN A 109 -1.12 6.25 -9.33
N MET A 110 0.13 6.07 -9.75
CA MET A 110 0.53 6.24 -11.16
C MET A 110 -0.14 5.23 -12.07
N VAL A 111 -0.16 3.95 -11.69
CA VAL A 111 -0.80 2.89 -12.48
C VAL A 111 -2.31 3.10 -12.56
N LEU A 112 -2.95 3.52 -11.47
CA LEU A 112 -4.38 3.86 -11.44
C LEU A 112 -4.70 5.03 -12.39
N CYS A 113 -3.95 6.13 -12.32
CA CYS A 113 -4.11 7.25 -13.25
C CYS A 113 -3.86 6.83 -14.70
N ALA A 114 -2.82 6.03 -14.95
CA ALA A 114 -2.50 5.55 -16.29
C ALA A 114 -3.57 4.62 -16.85
N ALA A 115 -4.22 3.79 -16.02
CA ALA A 115 -5.33 2.95 -16.43
C ALA A 115 -6.53 3.79 -16.90
N HIS A 116 -6.88 4.83 -16.15
CA HIS A 116 -7.89 5.79 -16.58
C HIS A 116 -7.46 6.51 -17.87
N GLN A 117 -6.19 6.89 -17.98
CA GLN A 117 -5.67 7.56 -19.17
C GLN A 117 -5.71 6.68 -20.42
N ALA A 118 -5.35 5.40 -20.30
CA ALA A 118 -5.35 4.43 -21.40
C ALA A 118 -6.78 4.16 -21.91
N GLY A 119 -7.77 4.14 -21.01
CA GLY A 119 -9.15 3.77 -21.33
C GLY A 119 -9.29 2.29 -21.73
N GLU A 120 -10.51 1.86 -22.08
CA GLU A 120 -10.83 0.45 -22.32
C GLU A 120 -9.95 -0.23 -23.39
N ARG A 121 -9.65 0.46 -24.49
CA ARG A 121 -8.87 -0.10 -25.60
C ARG A 121 -7.38 -0.18 -25.32
N GLY A 122 -6.89 0.59 -24.35
CA GLY A 122 -5.46 0.65 -24.00
C GLY A 122 -5.08 -0.29 -22.85
N ARG A 123 -6.03 -0.96 -22.18
CA ARG A 123 -5.73 -1.75 -20.96
C ARG A 123 -4.78 -2.91 -21.20
N ASN A 124 -4.91 -3.65 -22.30
CA ASN A 124 -3.99 -4.76 -22.59
C ASN A 124 -2.54 -4.28 -22.79
N GLN A 125 -2.36 -3.09 -23.39
CA GLN A 125 -1.03 -2.48 -23.54
C GLN A 125 -0.51 -1.96 -22.20
N LEU A 126 -1.41 -1.41 -21.37
CA LEU A 126 -1.10 -1.00 -20.01
C LEU A 126 -0.59 -2.19 -19.19
N GLU A 127 -1.30 -3.33 -19.20
CA GLU A 127 -0.90 -4.53 -18.47
C GLU A 127 0.52 -4.97 -18.86
N THR A 128 0.79 -5.09 -20.16
CA THR A 128 2.11 -5.48 -20.67
C THR A 128 3.20 -4.47 -20.26
N GLY A 129 2.90 -3.17 -20.37
CA GLY A 129 3.82 -2.10 -20.02
C GLY A 129 4.12 -2.05 -18.51
N VAL A 130 3.10 -2.21 -17.67
CA VAL A 130 3.26 -2.24 -16.21
C VAL A 130 4.07 -3.44 -15.78
N LEU A 131 3.77 -4.65 -16.26
CA LEU A 131 4.56 -5.84 -15.93
C LEU A 131 6.04 -5.68 -16.35
N SER A 132 6.28 -5.17 -17.56
CA SER A 132 7.65 -4.92 -18.03
C SER A 132 8.39 -3.88 -17.16
N ALA A 133 7.70 -2.83 -16.73
CA ALA A 133 8.24 -1.82 -15.82
C ALA A 133 8.54 -2.42 -14.43
N LEU A 134 7.69 -3.30 -13.92
CA LEU A 134 7.90 -3.99 -12.66
C LEU A 134 9.10 -4.96 -12.73
N ASP A 135 9.28 -5.68 -13.83
CA ASP A 135 10.46 -6.54 -14.03
C ASP A 135 11.76 -5.73 -14.07
N ALA A 136 11.74 -4.59 -14.77
CA ALA A 136 12.86 -3.67 -14.85
C ALA A 136 13.17 -3.03 -13.48
N LEU A 137 12.15 -2.62 -12.73
CA LEU A 137 12.31 -2.09 -11.38
C LEU A 137 12.88 -3.15 -10.44
N HIS A 138 12.36 -4.38 -10.45
CA HIS A 138 12.84 -5.48 -9.62
C HIS A 138 14.33 -5.78 -9.87
N THR A 139 14.75 -5.72 -11.13
CA THR A 139 16.16 -5.91 -11.52
C THR A 139 17.09 -4.92 -10.81
N VAL A 140 16.62 -3.70 -10.53
CA VAL A 140 17.40 -2.65 -9.85
C VAL A 140 17.31 -2.76 -8.33
N ILE A 141 16.12 -2.96 -7.77
CA ILE A 141 15.93 -2.94 -6.29
C ILE A 141 16.40 -4.24 -5.62
N ARG A 142 16.32 -5.38 -6.31
CA ARG A 142 16.72 -6.69 -5.78
C ARG A 142 18.14 -6.71 -5.18
N PRO A 143 19.21 -6.24 -5.87
CA PRO A 143 20.55 -6.23 -5.28
C PRO A 143 20.70 -5.30 -4.07
N ILE A 144 19.88 -4.24 -3.98
CA ILE A 144 19.85 -3.34 -2.81
C ILE A 144 19.28 -4.10 -1.61
N LEU A 145 18.09 -4.69 -1.76
CA LEU A 145 17.45 -5.53 -0.75
C LEU A 145 18.35 -6.68 -0.29
N GLU A 146 18.98 -7.38 -1.25
CA GLU A 146 19.92 -8.47 -0.96
C GLU A 146 21.10 -8.01 -0.11
N THR A 147 21.67 -6.84 -0.43
CA THR A 147 22.81 -6.26 0.30
C THR A 147 22.42 -5.92 1.73
N ASP A 148 21.27 -5.28 1.92
CA ASP A 148 20.77 -4.90 3.24
C ASP A 148 20.49 -6.13 4.10
N ILE A 149 19.84 -7.15 3.53
CA ILE A 149 19.55 -8.40 4.25
C ILE A 149 20.84 -9.15 4.59
N ARG A 150 21.87 -9.10 3.73
CA ARG A 150 23.17 -9.73 4.00
C ARG A 150 23.90 -9.16 5.20
N THR A 151 23.58 -7.93 5.63
CA THR A 151 24.14 -7.34 6.86
C THR A 151 23.76 -8.15 8.11
N VAL A 152 22.59 -8.78 8.10
CA VAL A 152 22.07 -9.64 9.18
C VAL A 152 22.08 -11.13 8.84
N ARG A 153 22.09 -11.49 7.55
CA ARG A 153 22.09 -12.87 7.03
C ARG A 153 23.17 -13.05 5.94
N PRO A 154 24.46 -13.27 6.30
CA PRO A 154 25.59 -13.19 5.35
C PRO A 154 25.57 -14.15 4.15
N GLY A 155 24.72 -15.18 4.14
CA GLY A 155 24.56 -16.13 3.02
C GLY A 155 23.28 -15.94 2.21
N TYR A 156 22.49 -14.90 2.49
CA TYR A 156 21.21 -14.70 1.83
C TYR A 156 21.36 -14.38 0.35
N THR A 157 20.44 -14.87 -0.48
CA THR A 157 20.30 -14.53 -1.89
C THR A 157 18.84 -14.20 -2.13
N ALA A 158 18.57 -12.99 -2.61
CA ALA A 158 17.20 -12.56 -2.87
C ALA A 158 16.64 -13.31 -4.08
N PRO A 159 15.40 -13.80 -4.03
CA PRO A 159 14.76 -14.41 -5.19
C PRO A 159 14.54 -13.37 -6.30
N VAL A 160 14.38 -13.87 -7.52
CA VAL A 160 13.81 -13.08 -8.62
C VAL A 160 12.30 -13.21 -8.49
N LEU A 161 11.61 -12.09 -8.27
CA LEU A 161 10.16 -12.07 -8.10
C LEU A 161 9.51 -12.02 -9.47
N GLU A 162 8.37 -12.70 -9.60
CA GLU A 162 7.54 -12.63 -10.79
C GLU A 162 6.63 -11.40 -10.69
N SER A 163 6.65 -10.53 -11.69
CA SER A 163 5.58 -9.55 -11.84
C SER A 163 4.28 -10.26 -12.20
N PHE A 164 3.18 -9.81 -11.59
CA PHE A 164 1.86 -10.37 -11.86
C PHE A 164 0.80 -9.28 -11.87
N TYR A 165 -0.36 -9.65 -12.43
CA TYR A 165 -1.57 -8.87 -12.30
C TYR A 165 -2.75 -9.78 -12.04
N GLU A 166 -3.79 -9.23 -11.42
CA GLU A 166 -5.07 -9.90 -11.25
C GLU A 166 -6.20 -9.01 -11.73
N SER A 167 -7.34 -9.63 -12.02
CA SER A 167 -8.56 -8.90 -12.36
C SER A 167 -8.88 -7.83 -11.31
N PRO A 168 -9.54 -6.74 -11.72
CA PRO A 168 -9.99 -5.72 -10.77
C PRO A 168 -10.79 -6.34 -9.62
N GLU A 169 -10.57 -5.84 -8.41
CA GLU A 169 -11.39 -6.19 -7.25
C GLU A 169 -12.85 -5.80 -7.50
N THR A 170 -13.81 -6.61 -7.02
CA THR A 170 -15.25 -6.42 -7.23
C THR A 170 -15.72 -5.01 -6.85
N ASP A 171 -15.19 -4.48 -5.75
CA ASP A 171 -15.53 -3.15 -5.21
C ASP A 171 -14.38 -2.14 -5.37
N GLY A 172 -13.37 -2.48 -6.17
CA GLY A 172 -12.21 -1.63 -6.43
C GLY A 172 -12.45 -0.58 -7.53
N PRO A 173 -11.42 0.18 -7.93
CA PRO A 173 -11.52 1.22 -8.96
C PRO A 173 -11.76 0.69 -10.40
N GLY A 174 -11.95 -0.63 -10.57
CA GLY A 174 -12.16 -1.24 -11.88
C GLY A 174 -10.87 -1.35 -12.73
N THR A 175 -9.71 -1.20 -12.10
CA THR A 175 -8.38 -1.39 -12.70
C THR A 175 -7.75 -2.69 -12.18
N PRO A 176 -6.97 -3.40 -13.02
CA PRO A 176 -6.24 -4.57 -12.55
C PRO A 176 -5.34 -4.21 -11.36
N VAL A 177 -5.17 -5.15 -10.44
CA VAL A 177 -4.18 -5.05 -9.37
C VAL A 177 -2.88 -5.66 -9.86
N PHE A 178 -1.75 -5.08 -9.47
CA PHE A 178 -0.43 -5.51 -9.89
C PHE A 178 0.45 -5.74 -8.69
N GLY A 179 1.54 -6.49 -8.87
CA GLY A 179 2.49 -6.73 -7.79
C GLY A 179 3.64 -7.64 -8.19
N TRP A 180 4.39 -8.06 -7.18
CA TRP A 180 5.43 -9.07 -7.27
C TRP A 180 5.09 -10.28 -6.40
N ARG A 181 5.49 -11.46 -6.85
CA ARG A 181 5.30 -12.70 -6.09
C ARG A 181 6.49 -13.64 -6.18
N THR A 182 6.58 -14.52 -5.20
CA THR A 182 7.49 -15.68 -5.18
C THR A 182 6.73 -16.91 -4.72
N PHE A 183 7.30 -18.09 -4.99
CA PHE A 183 6.72 -19.37 -4.64
C PHE A 183 7.69 -20.22 -3.82
N HIS A 184 7.16 -20.86 -2.78
CA HIS A 184 7.89 -21.74 -1.89
C HIS A 184 7.33 -23.15 -1.97
N GLY A 185 8.20 -24.14 -2.20
CA GLY A 185 7.79 -25.54 -2.27
C GLY A 185 7.28 -26.05 -0.92
N VAL A 186 6.20 -26.84 -0.94
CA VAL A 186 5.65 -27.49 0.26
C VAL A 186 6.15 -28.93 0.34
N GLY A 187 7.06 -29.18 1.27
CA GLY A 187 7.53 -30.50 1.67
C GLY A 187 6.95 -30.96 3.02
N PRO A 188 7.22 -32.22 3.42
CA PRO A 188 6.73 -32.78 4.69
C PRO A 188 7.21 -32.03 5.93
N ASP A 189 8.42 -31.46 5.87
CA ASP A 189 9.06 -30.77 7.00
C ASP A 189 9.05 -29.24 6.85
N THR A 190 8.40 -28.71 5.81
CA THR A 190 8.31 -27.26 5.57
C THR A 190 7.46 -26.63 6.68
N THR A 191 7.97 -25.58 7.31
CA THR A 191 7.22 -24.77 8.26
C THR A 191 6.68 -23.52 7.59
N TRP A 192 5.67 -22.85 8.18
CA TRP A 192 5.23 -21.56 7.68
C TRP A 192 6.36 -20.54 7.64
N ALA A 193 7.30 -20.55 8.59
CA ALA A 193 8.43 -19.63 8.56
C ALA A 193 9.34 -19.82 7.34
N ASP A 194 9.44 -21.03 6.79
CA ASP A 194 10.24 -21.34 5.59
C ASP A 194 9.60 -20.81 4.30
N THR A 195 8.33 -20.42 4.35
CA THR A 195 7.58 -19.89 3.20
C THR A 195 7.55 -18.37 3.17
N PHE A 196 8.43 -17.72 3.95
CA PHE A 196 8.61 -16.26 3.96
C PHE A 196 10.00 -15.91 3.46
N ASP A 197 10.02 -15.16 2.37
CA ASP A 197 11.21 -14.52 1.86
C ASP A 197 11.33 -13.07 2.38
N ALA A 198 12.53 -12.73 2.86
CA ALA A 198 12.82 -11.43 3.46
C ALA A 198 12.91 -10.31 2.44
N ALA A 199 13.43 -10.54 1.23
CA ALA A 199 13.47 -9.51 0.19
C ALA A 199 12.07 -9.23 -0.35
N THR A 200 11.24 -10.27 -0.48
CA THR A 200 9.83 -10.12 -0.84
C THR A 200 9.09 -9.32 0.22
N TRP A 201 9.26 -9.66 1.51
CA TRP A 201 8.71 -8.87 2.61
C TRP A 201 9.17 -7.41 2.55
N ASN A 202 10.48 -7.16 2.53
CA ASN A 202 11.02 -5.80 2.54
C ASN A 202 10.69 -4.99 1.27
N SER A 203 10.26 -5.65 0.19
CA SER A 203 9.76 -4.94 -1.00
C SER A 203 8.45 -4.22 -0.72
N SER A 204 7.61 -4.69 0.23
CA SER A 204 6.36 -4.01 0.63
C SER A 204 6.65 -2.64 1.21
N THR A 205 7.56 -2.59 2.19
CA THR A 205 8.00 -1.38 2.87
C THR A 205 8.68 -0.40 1.91
N MET A 206 9.52 -0.94 1.01
CA MET A 206 10.24 -0.14 0.02
C MET A 206 9.29 0.46 -1.04
N MET A 207 8.19 -0.22 -1.39
CA MET A 207 7.21 0.26 -2.37
C MET A 207 6.21 1.25 -1.77
N SER A 208 5.76 1.05 -0.53
CA SER A 208 4.77 1.93 0.11
C SER A 208 5.32 3.34 0.31
N GLY A 209 6.64 3.45 0.53
CA GLY A 209 7.30 4.70 0.92
C GLY A 209 6.90 5.18 2.32
N TYR A 210 6.16 4.35 3.07
CA TYR A 210 5.60 4.69 4.38
C TYR A 210 6.68 4.97 5.43
N THR A 211 7.77 4.20 5.40
CA THR A 211 8.88 4.30 6.36
C THR A 211 9.99 5.25 5.90
N GLY A 212 9.88 5.82 4.69
CA GLY A 212 10.96 6.57 4.05
C GLY A 212 12.07 5.70 3.47
N ASP A 213 11.96 4.36 3.49
CA ASP A 213 12.98 3.46 2.94
C ASP A 213 13.18 3.65 1.42
N SER A 214 12.15 4.14 0.73
CA SER A 214 12.22 4.56 -0.68
C SER A 214 13.08 5.80 -0.92
N ASP A 215 13.32 6.63 0.09
CA ASP A 215 14.01 7.93 -0.06
C ASP A 215 15.49 7.76 -0.42
N GLY A 216 16.08 6.63 0.00
CA GLY A 216 17.46 6.26 -0.31
C GLY A 216 17.66 5.65 -1.70
N VAL A 217 16.56 5.31 -2.41
CA VAL A 217 16.61 4.59 -3.70
C VAL A 217 16.13 5.52 -4.82
N PRO A 218 17.04 6.07 -5.65
CA PRO A 218 16.70 7.04 -6.69
C PRO A 218 15.62 6.54 -7.65
N GLU A 219 15.61 5.25 -7.98
CA GLU A 219 14.68 4.63 -8.93
C GLU A 219 13.24 4.59 -8.44
N LEU A 220 13.03 4.65 -7.12
CA LEU A 220 11.70 4.72 -6.50
C LEU A 220 11.18 6.15 -6.38
N GLN A 221 11.99 7.14 -6.76
CA GLN A 221 11.54 8.53 -6.74
C GLN A 221 10.47 8.76 -7.82
N PRO A 222 9.42 9.57 -7.55
CA PRO A 222 8.29 9.72 -8.46
C PRO A 222 8.65 10.12 -9.90
N SER A 223 9.73 10.89 -10.10
CA SER A 223 10.22 11.25 -11.44
C SER A 223 10.82 10.07 -12.19
N GLN A 224 11.56 9.19 -11.51
CA GLN A 224 12.14 8.00 -12.11
C GLN A 224 11.07 6.95 -12.39
N LEU A 225 10.12 6.74 -11.47
CA LEU A 225 8.98 5.84 -11.70
C LEU A 225 8.15 6.28 -12.92
N THR A 226 7.89 7.58 -13.07
CA THR A 226 7.17 8.09 -14.25
C THR A 226 7.95 7.86 -15.53
N ARG A 227 9.26 8.08 -15.51
CA ARG A 227 10.12 7.82 -16.67
C ARG A 227 10.11 6.33 -17.00
N LEU A 228 10.31 5.46 -16.02
CA LEU A 228 10.30 4.01 -16.19
C LEU A 228 8.99 3.54 -16.83
N LEU A 229 7.86 3.95 -16.26
CA LEU A 229 6.54 3.62 -16.80
C LEU A 229 6.38 4.15 -18.25
N GLY A 230 6.81 5.39 -18.52
CA GLY A 230 6.80 5.97 -19.86
C GLY A 230 7.67 5.23 -20.87
N ASP A 231 8.87 4.79 -20.47
CA ASP A 231 9.80 4.00 -21.29
C ASP A 231 9.19 2.64 -21.68
N HIS A 232 8.24 2.14 -20.88
CA HIS A 232 7.45 0.93 -21.14
C HIS A 232 6.04 1.20 -21.72
N GLY A 233 5.79 2.42 -22.22
CA GLY A 233 4.55 2.77 -22.92
C GLY A 233 3.32 2.96 -22.03
N VAL A 234 3.51 3.09 -20.71
CA VAL A 234 2.43 3.37 -19.76
C VAL A 234 2.16 4.88 -19.74
N PRO A 235 0.91 5.34 -20.01
CA PRO A 235 0.59 6.76 -20.18
C PRO A 235 0.41 7.48 -18.83
N VAL A 236 1.51 7.65 -18.08
CA VAL A 236 1.51 8.37 -16.80
C VAL A 236 1.56 9.87 -17.05
N VAL A 237 0.72 10.62 -16.34
CA VAL A 237 0.74 12.09 -16.32
C VAL A 237 0.95 12.55 -14.88
N ARG A 238 1.83 13.54 -14.70
CA ARG A 238 2.06 14.18 -13.39
C ARG A 238 1.63 15.63 -13.40
N CYS A 239 1.23 16.11 -12.23
CA CYS A 239 0.98 17.52 -12.00
C CYS A 239 2.30 18.31 -12.05
N GLY A 240 2.37 19.39 -12.83
CA GLY A 240 3.55 20.25 -12.91
C GLY A 240 3.87 21.03 -11.64
N SER A 241 2.89 21.15 -10.73
CA SER A 241 3.03 21.90 -9.47
C SER A 241 3.36 21.01 -8.28
N CYS A 242 2.47 20.07 -7.92
CA CYS A 242 2.66 19.19 -6.76
C CYS A 242 3.36 17.87 -7.10
N GLY A 243 3.52 17.54 -8.39
CA GLY A 243 4.13 16.28 -8.79
C GLY A 243 3.27 15.03 -8.57
N CYS A 244 2.04 15.13 -8.07
CA CYS A 244 1.15 13.96 -7.94
C CYS A 244 0.80 13.36 -9.30
N PRO A 245 0.57 12.04 -9.40
CA PRO A 245 -0.02 11.42 -10.58
C PRO A 245 -1.43 11.97 -10.81
N ILE A 246 -1.80 12.23 -12.07
CA ILE A 246 -3.10 12.80 -12.39
C ILE A 246 -3.72 12.16 -13.63
N THR A 247 -5.05 12.23 -13.73
CA THR A 247 -5.81 11.87 -14.92
C THR A 247 -6.97 12.85 -15.13
N ASP A 248 -7.34 13.10 -16.39
CA ASP A 248 -8.55 13.84 -16.77
C ASP A 248 -9.71 12.91 -17.16
N ARG A 249 -9.50 11.60 -17.08
CA ARG A 249 -10.46 10.56 -17.51
C ARG A 249 -11.19 9.88 -16.36
N HIS A 250 -11.11 10.44 -15.16
CA HIS A 250 -11.79 9.89 -13.99
C HIS A 250 -13.32 9.83 -14.22
N PRO A 251 -14.01 8.73 -13.88
CA PRO A 251 -15.44 8.56 -14.19
C PRO A 251 -16.36 9.64 -13.60
N ARG A 252 -16.05 10.11 -12.39
CA ARG A 252 -16.82 11.15 -11.68
C ARG A 252 -16.40 12.59 -12.05
N TRP A 253 -15.20 12.80 -12.57
CA TRP A 253 -14.58 14.12 -12.78
C TRP A 253 -14.03 14.23 -14.21
N ARG A 254 -14.90 14.03 -15.21
CA ARG A 254 -14.48 13.98 -16.61
C ARG A 254 -13.97 15.34 -17.09
N GLY A 255 -12.78 15.36 -17.71
CA GLY A 255 -12.14 16.57 -18.23
C GLY A 255 -11.50 17.46 -17.15
N VAL A 256 -11.51 17.01 -15.89
CA VAL A 256 -10.85 17.70 -14.77
C VAL A 256 -9.65 16.87 -14.35
N TRP A 257 -8.47 17.50 -14.27
CA TRP A 257 -7.26 16.82 -13.79
C TRP A 257 -7.36 16.55 -12.30
N VAL A 258 -7.36 15.27 -11.93
CA VAL A 258 -7.50 14.82 -10.53
C VAL A 258 -6.42 13.80 -10.18
N SER A 259 -6.01 13.76 -8.91
CA SER A 259 -5.14 12.74 -8.31
C SER A 259 -5.96 11.77 -7.46
N PRO A 260 -5.56 10.50 -7.32
CA PRO A 260 -6.00 9.67 -6.19
C PRO A 260 -5.46 10.31 -4.90
N GLY A 261 -6.26 10.41 -3.84
CA GLY A 261 -5.80 10.91 -2.54
C GLY A 261 -6.30 12.28 -2.09
N SER A 262 -7.51 12.69 -2.48
CA SER A 262 -8.09 13.93 -1.97
C SER A 262 -9.55 13.75 -1.58
N ASP A 263 -9.78 13.45 -0.30
CA ASP A 263 -11.11 13.51 0.33
C ASP A 263 -11.77 14.90 0.14
N GLY A 264 -10.97 15.93 -0.18
CA GLY A 264 -11.40 17.29 -0.49
C GLY A 264 -11.68 17.60 -1.98
N GLY A 265 -11.60 16.64 -2.90
CA GLY A 265 -11.75 16.89 -4.35
C GLY A 265 -10.43 17.29 -5.04
N PRO A 266 -10.44 17.74 -6.31
CA PRO A 266 -9.26 17.80 -7.21
C PRO A 266 -8.26 18.93 -6.87
N LEU A 267 -7.72 18.89 -5.66
CA LEU A 267 -6.96 19.97 -5.05
C LEU A 267 -5.46 19.69 -5.13
N CYS A 268 -4.75 20.60 -5.78
CA CYS A 268 -3.30 20.70 -5.74
C CYS A 268 -2.87 21.54 -4.53
N GLU A 269 -1.97 21.00 -3.70
CA GLU A 269 -1.35 21.70 -2.56
C GLU A 269 -0.23 22.66 -3.00
N ALA A 270 -0.41 23.40 -4.10
CA ALA A 270 0.62 24.32 -4.59
C ALA A 270 1.05 25.29 -3.46
N PRO A 271 2.35 25.62 -3.33
CA PRO A 271 2.86 26.41 -2.23
C PRO A 271 2.09 27.72 -2.12
N THR A 272 1.37 27.85 -1.01
CA THR A 272 0.53 29.01 -0.74
C THR A 272 1.40 30.26 -0.65
N ARG A 273 1.06 31.29 -1.42
CA ARG A 273 1.44 32.65 -1.00
C ARG A 273 0.81 32.89 0.36
N GLN A 274 1.56 33.48 1.29
CA GLN A 274 1.06 33.86 2.61
C GLN A 274 -0.30 34.57 2.48
N ARG A 275 -1.31 34.02 3.16
CA ARG A 275 -2.67 34.57 3.17
C ARG A 275 -2.66 35.94 3.86
N ALA A 276 -3.34 36.90 3.26
CA ALA A 276 -3.85 38.04 4.01
C ALA A 276 -5.15 37.62 4.70
N ASP A 277 -5.33 37.97 5.97
CA ASP A 277 -6.56 37.66 6.69
C ASP A 277 -7.77 38.30 5.97
N PRO A 278 -8.85 37.54 5.71
CA PRO A 278 -10.05 38.09 5.12
C PRO A 278 -10.67 39.15 6.04
N GLN A 279 -11.04 40.31 5.48
CA GLN A 279 -11.52 41.44 6.27
C GLN A 279 -12.92 41.23 6.86
N TYR A 280 -13.74 40.35 6.28
CA TYR A 280 -15.15 40.17 6.69
C TYR A 280 -15.72 38.74 6.61
N GLY A 281 -15.00 37.75 6.08
CA GLY A 281 -15.47 36.36 5.92
C GLY A 281 -14.47 35.36 6.48
N TRP A 282 -14.91 34.16 6.85
CA TRP A 282 -14.00 33.11 7.37
C TRP A 282 -13.32 32.30 6.26
N LEU A 283 -13.88 32.34 5.05
CA LEU A 283 -13.43 31.60 3.86
C LEU A 283 -13.12 32.57 2.73
N THR A 284 -12.12 32.22 1.93
CA THR A 284 -11.63 32.94 0.75
C THR A 284 -11.52 31.97 -0.43
N ASP A 285 -11.35 32.50 -1.64
CA ASP A 285 -11.06 31.66 -2.82
C ASP A 285 -9.80 30.79 -2.65
N ALA A 286 -8.87 31.19 -1.76
CA ALA A 286 -7.70 30.40 -1.42
C ALA A 286 -8.02 29.14 -0.59
N ASP A 287 -9.24 28.97 -0.10
CA ASP A 287 -9.72 27.75 0.59
C ASP A 287 -10.22 26.68 -0.38
N PHE A 288 -10.41 27.01 -1.66
CA PHE A 288 -10.80 26.06 -2.72
C PHE A 288 -9.63 25.25 -3.30
N GLY A 289 -8.38 25.47 -2.85
CA GLY A 289 -7.18 24.85 -3.44
C GLY A 289 -6.92 25.28 -4.89
N HIS A 290 -5.82 24.80 -5.49
CA HIS A 290 -5.53 25.04 -6.91
C HIS A 290 -5.89 23.80 -7.76
N PRO A 291 -6.37 23.95 -9.00
CA PRO A 291 -6.55 22.79 -9.88
C PRO A 291 -5.20 22.16 -10.23
N HIS A 292 -5.19 20.85 -10.47
CA HIS A 292 -4.02 20.20 -11.06
C HIS A 292 -3.84 20.60 -12.52
N HIS A 293 -2.59 20.61 -12.96
CA HIS A 293 -2.23 20.86 -14.36
C HIS A 293 -1.13 19.90 -14.80
N PRO A 294 -1.22 19.29 -15.99
CA PRO A 294 -0.17 18.41 -16.48
C PRO A 294 1.15 19.17 -16.64
N VAL A 295 2.27 18.47 -16.41
CA VAL A 295 3.60 18.95 -16.80
C VAL A 295 3.56 19.33 -18.29
N PRO A 296 4.01 20.54 -18.69
CA PRO A 296 4.04 20.93 -20.10
C PRO A 296 4.90 19.94 -20.89
N THR A 297 4.33 19.32 -21.93
CA THR A 297 5.13 18.60 -22.90
C THR A 297 5.98 19.63 -23.65
N SER A 298 7.31 19.51 -23.55
CA SER A 298 8.20 20.30 -24.39
C SER A 298 7.98 19.82 -25.83
N GLY A 299 7.31 20.63 -26.63
CA GLY A 299 7.08 20.39 -28.06
C GLY A 299 8.33 20.59 -28.89
#